data_AF-A0A2S6HSQ4-F1
#
_entry.id   AF-A0A2S6HSQ4-F1
#
_cell.length_a   1.000
_cell.length_b   1.000
_cell.length_c   1.000
_cell.angle_alpha   90.00
_cell.angle_beta   90.00
_cell.angle_gamma   90.00
#
_symmetry.space_group_name_H-M   'P 1'
#
loop_
_entity.id
_entity.type
_entity.pdbx_description
1 polymer ?
#
loop_
_entity_poly.entity_id
_entity_poly.type
_entity_poly.pdbx_seq_one_letter_code
_entity_poly.pdbx_strand_id
1 'polypeptide(L)'
;MAEQNEMLKIVTPMMEHVCDHLCRFPGEIERKVDLEEVCAGCQMGKYVCDILNTYNRVKQEWIPVAERLPDVPIDTEDEHCPYFNVTFLNGVVNTLQFTSDECTWFDEEGNVYNDVLAWMPLPEKYQESDKGEY
;
A
#
# COMPACT_ATOMS: atom_id res chain seq x y z
N MET A 1 16.43 5.60 7.62
CA MET A 1 17.28 5.82 6.43
C MET A 1 16.82 5.05 5.20
N ALA A 2 16.12 3.91 5.33
CA ALA A 2 15.56 3.18 4.18
C ALA A 2 14.28 3.84 3.59
N GLU A 3 13.44 4.44 4.44
CA GLU A 3 12.12 4.99 4.07
C GLU A 3 12.18 6.19 3.12
N GLN A 4 13.21 7.03 3.23
CA GLN A 4 13.41 8.15 2.30
C GLN A 4 13.75 7.67 0.89
N ASN A 5 14.38 6.50 0.76
CA ASN A 5 14.87 6.00 -0.53
C ASN A 5 13.74 5.49 -1.43
N GLU A 6 12.70 4.86 -0.88
CA GLU A 6 11.58 4.33 -1.66
C GLU A 6 10.67 5.44 -2.21
N MET A 7 10.35 6.46 -1.40
CA MET A 7 9.60 7.61 -1.91
C MET A 7 10.40 8.39 -2.96
N LEU A 8 11.72 8.52 -2.80
CA LEU A 8 12.58 9.19 -3.77
C LEU A 8 12.61 8.49 -5.13
N LYS A 9 12.48 7.16 -5.19
CA LYS A 9 12.40 6.41 -6.46
C LYS A 9 11.18 6.78 -7.31
N ILE A 10 10.12 7.32 -6.69
CA ILE A 10 8.87 7.69 -7.38
C ILE A 10 8.79 9.19 -7.58
N VAL A 11 9.15 9.97 -6.55
CA VAL A 11 9.07 11.42 -6.57
C VAL A 11 10.11 12.03 -7.53
N THR A 12 11.30 11.43 -7.66
CA THR A 12 12.33 11.91 -8.60
C THR A 12 11.87 11.85 -10.05
N PRO A 13 11.46 10.69 -10.61
CA PRO A 13 10.96 10.63 -11.98
C PRO A 13 9.64 11.39 -12.18
N MET A 14 8.80 11.51 -11.14
CA MET A 14 7.63 12.40 -11.18
C MET A 14 8.05 13.86 -11.37
N MET A 15 9.03 14.35 -10.59
CA MET A 15 9.55 15.71 -10.73
C MET A 15 10.24 15.94 -12.07
N GLU A 16 11.01 14.97 -12.59
CA GLU A 16 11.60 15.05 -13.93
C GLU A 16 10.52 15.09 -15.02
N HIS A 17 9.49 14.24 -14.93
CA HIS A 17 8.37 14.25 -15.87
C HIS A 17 7.62 15.59 -15.84
N VAL A 18 7.34 16.13 -14.65
CA VAL A 18 6.75 17.46 -14.48
C VAL A 18 7.65 18.54 -15.07
N CYS A 19 8.94 18.50 -14.76
CA CYS A 19 9.90 19.46 -15.27
C CYS A 19 9.94 19.42 -16.80
N ASP A 20 10.12 18.26 -17.43
CA ASP A 20 10.31 18.13 -18.87
C ASP A 20 9.03 18.28 -19.69
N HIS A 21 7.86 17.89 -19.15
CA HIS A 21 6.61 17.81 -19.91
C HIS A 21 5.58 18.88 -19.53
N LEU A 22 5.69 19.49 -18.35
CA LEU A 22 4.74 20.50 -17.85
C LEU A 22 5.40 21.86 -17.57
N CYS A 23 6.56 21.90 -16.90
CA CYS A 23 7.20 23.15 -16.47
C CYS A 23 8.22 23.74 -17.45
N ARG A 24 8.75 22.95 -18.39
CA ARG A 24 9.73 23.43 -19.39
C ARG A 24 9.09 24.23 -20.53
N PHE A 25 7.77 24.15 -20.69
CA PHE A 25 7.04 24.76 -21.80
C PHE A 25 5.94 25.83 -21.48
N PRO A 26 5.80 26.46 -20.29
CA PRO A 26 4.77 27.50 -20.11
C PRO A 26 5.02 28.75 -20.97
N GLY A 27 6.26 29.01 -21.37
CA GLY A 27 6.66 30.22 -22.09
C GLY A 27 6.77 30.09 -23.61
N GLU A 28 6.81 28.86 -24.15
CA GLU A 28 7.13 28.60 -25.57
C GLU A 28 6.03 27.87 -26.34
N ILE A 29 4.91 27.52 -25.69
CA ILE A 29 3.74 26.98 -26.40
C ILE A 29 3.02 28.14 -27.07
N GLU A 30 2.94 28.14 -28.41
CA GLU A 30 2.12 29.05 -29.19
C GLU A 30 0.61 28.81 -28.95
N ARG A 31 0.08 29.03 -27.75
CA ARG A 31 -1.38 29.10 -27.42
C ARG A 31 -2.34 28.04 -28.02
N LYS A 32 -1.88 26.95 -28.63
CA LYS A 32 -2.70 26.10 -29.52
C LYS A 32 -2.53 24.59 -29.39
N VAL A 33 -1.63 24.10 -28.54
CA VAL A 33 -1.76 22.70 -28.09
C VAL A 33 -2.71 22.75 -26.90
N ASP A 34 -3.89 22.13 -27.04
CA ASP A 34 -4.89 22.12 -25.99
C ASP A 34 -4.26 21.49 -24.75
N LEU A 35 -4.30 22.21 -23.63
CA LEU A 35 -3.81 21.72 -22.33
C LEU A 35 -4.42 20.35 -21.98
N GLU A 36 -5.59 20.03 -22.53
CA GLU A 36 -6.24 18.73 -22.43
C GLU A 36 -5.45 17.60 -23.08
N GLU A 37 -4.81 17.81 -24.23
CA GLU A 37 -3.96 16.79 -24.88
C GLU A 37 -2.67 16.55 -24.08
N VAL A 38 -2.08 17.63 -23.54
CA VAL A 38 -0.91 17.56 -22.66
C VAL A 38 -1.24 16.82 -21.36
N CYS A 39 -2.40 17.12 -20.78
CA CYS A 39 -2.87 16.48 -19.55
C CYS A 39 -3.23 15.01 -19.79
N ALA A 40 -3.88 14.68 -20.92
CA ALA A 40 -4.26 13.32 -21.29
C ALA A 40 -3.05 12.39 -21.50
N GLY A 41 -1.92 12.94 -21.93
CA GLY A 41 -0.66 12.20 -22.04
C GLY A 41 0.19 12.17 -20.76
N CYS A 42 -0.15 12.97 -19.75
CA CYS A 42 0.69 13.07 -18.55
C CYS A 42 0.52 11.84 -17.65
N GLN A 43 1.62 11.37 -17.07
CA GLN A 43 1.65 10.22 -16.17
C GLN A 43 1.41 10.62 -14.70
N MET A 44 0.93 11.84 -14.45
CA MET A 44 0.77 12.38 -13.09
C MET A 44 -0.15 11.51 -12.22
N GLY A 45 -1.28 11.04 -12.77
CA GLY A 45 -2.21 10.17 -12.05
C GLY A 45 -1.54 8.88 -11.59
N LYS A 46 -0.70 8.27 -12.44
CA LYS A 46 0.09 7.08 -12.10
C LYS A 46 1.06 7.37 -10.96
N TYR A 47 1.83 8.46 -11.04
CA TYR A 47 2.78 8.81 -9.98
C TYR A 47 2.09 9.10 -8.64
N VAL A 48 0.93 9.76 -8.64
CA VAL A 48 0.15 10.01 -7.42
C VAL A 48 -0.32 8.68 -6.81
N CYS A 49 -0.84 7.76 -7.63
CA CYS A 49 -1.21 6.42 -7.15
C CYS A 49 0.00 5.65 -6.60
N ASP A 50 1.13 5.68 -7.30
CA ASP A 50 2.36 4.99 -6.86
C ASP A 50 2.89 5.55 -5.53
N ILE A 51 2.83 6.87 -5.34
CA ILE A 51 3.19 7.54 -4.06
C ILE A 51 2.24 7.11 -2.95
N LEU A 52 0.92 7.17 -3.17
CA LEU A 52 -0.06 6.79 -2.16
C LEU A 52 0.05 5.31 -1.78
N ASN A 53 0.23 4.43 -2.77
CA ASN A 53 0.43 3.01 -2.54
C ASN A 53 1.74 2.72 -1.80
N THR A 54 2.83 3.41 -2.15
CA THR A 54 4.12 3.26 -1.47
C THR A 54 4.07 3.82 -0.06
N TYR A 55 3.43 4.98 0.14
CA TYR A 55 3.21 5.54 1.46
C TYR A 55 2.39 4.58 2.33
N ASN A 56 1.27 4.04 1.82
CA ASN A 56 0.46 3.06 2.54
C ASN A 56 1.24 1.77 2.84
N ARG A 57 2.12 1.32 1.95
CA ARG A 57 3.00 0.16 2.17
C ARG A 57 4.06 0.43 3.24
N VAL A 58 4.66 1.62 3.24
CA VAL A 58 5.77 1.99 4.12
C VAL A 58 5.26 2.43 5.50
N LYS A 59 4.03 2.94 5.58
CA LYS A 59 3.37 3.36 6.82
C LYS A 59 3.00 2.12 7.66
N GLN A 60 3.96 1.64 8.44
CA GLN A 60 3.76 0.61 9.47
C GLN A 60 3.10 1.21 10.72
N GLU A 61 1.91 1.78 10.56
CA GLU A 61 1.10 2.30 11.67
C GLU A 61 -0.09 1.38 11.93
N TRP A 62 -0.54 1.34 13.19
CA TRP A 62 -1.73 0.61 13.58
C TRP A 62 -2.97 1.25 12.93
N ILE A 63 -3.69 0.46 12.14
CA ILE A 63 -4.95 0.84 11.49
C ILE A 63 -6.09 0.27 12.33
N PRO A 64 -6.96 1.11 12.93
CA PRO A 64 -8.13 0.62 13.65
C PRO A 64 -9.04 -0.18 12.71
N VAL A 65 -9.54 -1.34 13.17
CA VAL A 65 -10.53 -2.15 12.44
C VAL A 65 -11.78 -1.33 12.09
N ALA A 66 -12.17 -0.41 12.99
CA ALA A 66 -13.28 0.50 12.77
C ALA A 66 -13.03 1.55 11.67
N GLU A 67 -11.77 1.83 11.33
CA GLU A 67 -11.41 2.74 10.25
C GLU A 67 -11.39 2.01 8.90
N ARG A 68 -10.66 0.89 8.82
CA ARG A 68 -10.52 0.10 7.60
C ARG A 68 -10.08 -1.32 7.91
N LEU A 69 -10.54 -2.30 7.12
CA LEU A 69 -10.05 -3.67 7.11
C LEU A 69 -8.89 -3.85 6.10
N PRO A 70 -8.09 -4.93 6.24
CA PRO A 70 -7.10 -5.28 5.23
C PRO A 70 -7.73 -5.46 3.85
N ASP A 71 -6.99 -5.07 2.81
CA ASP A 71 -7.42 -5.22 1.41
C ASP A 71 -6.89 -6.56 0.89
N VAL A 72 -7.61 -7.64 1.21
CA VAL A 72 -7.30 -9.01 0.78
C VAL A 72 -8.30 -9.41 -0.32
N PRO A 73 -7.89 -10.08 -1.41
CA PRO A 73 -8.82 -10.56 -2.43
C PRO A 73 -9.87 -11.50 -1.85
N ILE A 74 -11.14 -11.32 -2.27
CA ILE A 74 -12.30 -12.06 -1.73
C ILE A 74 -12.21 -13.57 -1.98
N ASP A 75 -11.52 -14.01 -3.03
CA ASP A 75 -11.38 -15.44 -3.38
C ASP A 75 -10.02 -16.03 -2.97
N THR A 76 -9.39 -15.47 -1.93
CA THR A 76 -8.13 -16.03 -1.40
C THR A 76 -8.46 -17.27 -0.58
N GLU A 77 -7.91 -18.42 -0.94
CA GLU A 77 -8.03 -19.64 -0.12
C GLU A 77 -7.42 -19.40 1.27
N ASP A 78 -8.02 -19.97 2.33
CA ASP A 78 -7.58 -19.77 3.73
C ASP A 78 -6.06 -20.00 3.94
N GLU A 79 -5.50 -20.99 3.24
CA GLU A 79 -4.06 -21.33 3.29
C GLU A 79 -3.16 -20.24 2.68
N HIS A 80 -3.73 -19.38 1.82
CA HIS A 80 -3.06 -18.28 1.15
C HIS A 80 -3.42 -16.91 1.75
N CYS A 81 -4.24 -16.87 2.81
CA CYS A 81 -4.58 -15.63 3.50
C CYS A 81 -3.33 -15.00 4.14
N PRO A 82 -3.06 -13.71 3.89
CA PRO A 82 -1.88 -13.05 4.44
C PRO A 82 -1.99 -12.86 5.95
N TYR A 83 -0.83 -12.90 6.61
CA TYR A 83 -0.70 -12.63 8.03
C TYR A 83 -0.55 -11.12 8.32
N PHE A 84 -1.13 -10.69 9.43
CA PHE A 84 -1.05 -9.33 9.95
C PHE A 84 -0.72 -9.33 11.43
N ASN A 85 -0.02 -8.30 11.87
CA ASN A 85 0.06 -8.01 13.30
C ASN A 85 -1.25 -7.36 13.74
N VAL A 86 -1.87 -7.91 14.79
CA VAL A 86 -3.12 -7.43 15.35
C VAL A 86 -2.92 -7.05 16.81
N THR A 87 -3.75 -6.14 17.32
CA THR A 87 -3.77 -5.80 18.74
C THR A 87 -5.19 -5.82 19.30
N PHE A 88 -5.30 -6.19 20.57
CA PHE A 88 -6.55 -6.32 21.31
C PHE A 88 -6.67 -5.25 22.41
N LEU A 89 -7.84 -5.17 23.05
CA LEU A 89 -8.11 -4.26 24.18
C LEU A 89 -7.10 -4.36 25.33
N ASN A 90 -6.49 -5.53 25.52
CA ASN A 90 -5.49 -5.78 26.54
C ASN A 90 -4.07 -5.32 26.15
N GLY A 91 -3.89 -4.78 24.94
CA GLY A 91 -2.59 -4.33 24.40
C GLY A 91 -1.67 -5.47 23.95
N VAL A 92 -2.13 -6.72 23.95
CA VAL A 92 -1.38 -7.86 23.40
C VAL A 92 -1.34 -7.74 21.90
N VAL A 93 -0.14 -7.91 21.34
CA VAL A 93 0.06 -8.03 19.90
C VAL A 93 0.14 -9.52 19.55
N ASN A 94 -0.63 -9.94 18.56
CA ASN A 94 -0.57 -11.28 18.00
C ASN A 94 -0.44 -11.21 16.47
N THR A 95 -0.17 -12.34 15.82
CA THR A 95 -0.14 -12.45 14.38
C THR A 95 -1.29 -13.35 13.93
N LEU A 96 -2.21 -12.83 13.13
CA LEU A 96 -3.40 -13.55 12.64
C LEU A 96 -3.54 -13.42 11.13
N GLN A 97 -4.20 -14.39 10.52
CA GLN A 97 -4.66 -14.31 9.13
C GLN A 97 -5.99 -13.56 9.06
N PHE A 98 -6.27 -12.96 7.90
CA PHE A 98 -7.53 -12.29 7.63
C PHE A 98 -8.09 -12.72 6.28
N THR A 99 -9.39 -12.98 6.25
CA THR A 99 -10.13 -13.22 5.02
C THR A 99 -11.20 -12.16 4.79
N SER A 100 -11.31 -11.69 3.54
CA SER A 100 -12.24 -10.63 3.14
C SER A 100 -13.65 -11.15 2.81
N ASP A 101 -13.81 -12.43 2.52
CA ASP A 101 -15.11 -13.04 2.20
C ASP A 101 -16.05 -13.04 3.41
N GLU A 102 -15.54 -13.46 4.57
CA GLU A 102 -16.26 -13.52 5.83
C GLU A 102 -15.90 -12.36 6.78
N CYS A 103 -14.91 -11.52 6.41
CA CYS A 103 -14.36 -10.46 7.25
C CYS A 103 -13.86 -11.00 8.61
N THR A 104 -13.17 -12.14 8.57
CA THR A 104 -12.82 -12.93 9.76
C THR A 104 -11.32 -12.91 10.01
N TRP A 105 -10.93 -12.73 11.28
CA TRP A 105 -9.56 -12.93 11.75
C TRP A 105 -9.41 -14.31 12.38
N PHE A 106 -8.37 -15.05 12.00
CA PHE A 106 -8.16 -16.41 12.51
C PHE A 106 -6.67 -16.75 12.66
N ASP A 107 -6.38 -17.74 13.50
CA ASP A 107 -5.03 -18.29 13.68
C ASP A 107 -4.79 -19.54 12.81
N GLU A 108 -3.58 -20.09 12.86
CA GLU A 108 -3.18 -21.32 12.14
C GLU A 108 -3.98 -22.56 12.54
N GLU A 109 -4.65 -22.54 13.69
CA GLU A 109 -5.51 -23.62 14.18
C GLU A 109 -6.98 -23.42 13.74
N GLY A 110 -7.30 -22.31 13.09
CA GLY A 110 -8.66 -21.93 12.65
C GLY A 110 -9.52 -21.31 13.76
N ASN A 111 -8.94 -20.89 14.89
CA ASN A 111 -9.68 -20.18 15.92
C ASN A 111 -9.98 -18.75 15.47
N VAL A 112 -11.24 -18.33 15.62
CA VAL A 112 -11.72 -17.01 15.17
C VAL A 112 -11.66 -15.95 16.28
N TYR A 113 -11.18 -14.76 15.92
CA TYR A 113 -11.03 -13.61 16.80
C TYR A 113 -11.88 -12.43 16.31
N ASN A 114 -12.85 -12.00 17.12
CA ASN A 114 -13.76 -10.90 16.78
C ASN A 114 -13.46 -9.60 17.54
N ASP A 115 -12.52 -9.62 18.48
CA ASP A 115 -12.16 -8.52 19.38
C ASP A 115 -10.88 -7.78 18.96
N VAL A 116 -10.44 -7.99 17.72
CA VAL A 116 -9.31 -7.27 17.12
C VAL A 116 -9.64 -5.78 17.04
N LEU A 117 -8.81 -4.93 17.64
CA LEU A 117 -9.00 -3.48 17.65
C LEU A 117 -8.32 -2.79 16.47
N ALA A 118 -7.09 -3.18 16.19
CA ALA A 118 -6.28 -2.58 15.14
C ALA A 118 -5.32 -3.61 14.56
N TRP A 119 -4.87 -3.35 13.33
CA TRP A 119 -3.99 -4.22 12.59
C TRP A 119 -2.90 -3.43 11.88
N MET A 120 -1.83 -4.11 11.50
CA MET A 120 -0.79 -3.57 10.62
C MET A 120 -0.20 -4.71 9.77
N PRO A 121 0.23 -4.44 8.53
CA PRO A 121 0.89 -5.44 7.71
C PRO A 121 2.18 -5.94 8.38
N LEU A 122 2.51 -7.21 8.18
CA LEU A 122 3.82 -7.72 8.60
C LEU A 122 4.95 -6.92 7.93
N PRO A 123 6.10 -6.72 8.59
CA PRO A 123 7.27 -6.18 7.92
C PRO A 123 7.67 -7.00 6.69
N GLU A 124 8.12 -6.36 5.60
CA GLU A 124 8.43 -7.02 4.31
C GLU A 124 9.31 -8.28 4.45
N LYS A 125 10.26 -8.29 5.39
CA LYS A 125 11.13 -9.46 5.66
C LYS A 125 10.39 -10.73 6.15
N TYR A 126 9.14 -10.60 6.55
CA TYR A 126 8.27 -11.67 7.06
C TYR A 126 7.02 -11.85 6.20
N GLN A 127 6.87 -11.07 5.12
CA GLN A 127 5.87 -11.32 4.10
C GLN A 127 6.48 -12.35 3.15
N GLU A 128 6.10 -13.62 3.29
CA GLU A 128 6.77 -14.73 2.61
C GLU A 128 6.73 -14.59 1.09
N SER A 129 7.92 -14.53 0.49
CA SER A 129 8.27 -15.11 -0.80
C SER A 129 9.80 -15.22 -0.89
N ASP A 130 10.30 -16.44 -0.67
CA ASP A 130 11.65 -16.92 -1.02
C ASP A 130 12.87 -16.41 -0.22
N LYS A 131 13.30 -17.17 0.82
CA LYS A 131 14.73 -17.48 1.07
C LYS A 131 14.90 -18.83 1.79
N GLY A 132 15.03 -19.88 0.98
CA GLY A 132 15.91 -21.01 1.25
C GLY A 132 15.28 -22.20 1.96
N GLU A 133 15.14 -23.28 1.20
CA GLU A 133 15.32 -24.65 1.68
C GLU A 133 16.47 -24.70 2.70
N TYR A 134 16.20 -25.23 3.91
CA TYR A 134 17.21 -25.68 4.86
C TYR A 134 17.24 -27.21 4.86
#